data_AF-A0A059J791-F1
#
_entry.id   AF-A0A059J791-F1
#
_cell.length_a   1.000
_cell.length_b   1.000
_cell.length_c   1.000
_cell.angle_alpha   90.00
_cell.angle_beta   90.00
_cell.angle_gamma   90.00
#
_symmetry.space_group_name_H-M   'P 1'
#
loop_
_entity.id
_entity.type
_entity.pdbx_description
1 polymer ?
#
loop_
_entity_poly.entity_id
_entity_poly.type
_entity_poly.pdbx_seq_one_letter_code
_entity_poly.pdbx_strand_id
1 'polypeptide(L)' 'MTHESVFYSRPRNYGKGSRQCRACAHQAGIIRKYGLMICRQCFREKSKDIGFIKYR' A
#
# COMPACT_ATOMS: atom_id res chain seq x y z
N MET A 1 15.13 -29.24 5.98
CA MET A 1 15.54 -28.44 4.80
C MET A 1 14.43 -28.29 3.73
N THR A 2 13.18 -28.66 4.01
CA THR A 2 12.04 -28.47 3.09
C THR A 2 11.29 -27.15 3.30
N HIS A 3 11.33 -26.58 4.51
CA HIS A 3 10.65 -25.31 4.81
C HIS A 3 11.31 -24.09 4.14
N GLU A 4 12.63 -24.14 3.93
CA GLU A 4 13.39 -23.05 3.29
C GLU A 4 13.06 -22.91 1.80
N SER A 5 12.83 -24.00 1.07
CA SER A 5 12.49 -23.95 -0.36
C SER A 5 11.04 -23.55 -0.64
N VAL A 6 10.15 -23.66 0.35
CA VAL A 6 8.71 -23.36 0.21
C VAL A 6 8.36 -21.94 0.64
N PHE A 7 9.15 -21.32 1.53
CA PHE A 7 8.90 -19.96 2.01
C PHE A 7 8.95 -18.94 0.86
N TYR A 8 7.89 -18.14 0.73
CA TYR A 8 7.76 -17.12 -0.33
C TYR A 8 7.88 -17.65 -1.78
N SER A 9 7.69 -18.95 -2.00
CA SER A 9 7.81 -19.61 -3.31
C SER A 9 6.90 -19.05 -4.42
N ARG A 10 5.77 -18.44 -4.07
CA ARG A 10 4.79 -17.93 -5.04
C ARG A 10 5.05 -16.46 -5.39
N PRO A 11 5.19 -16.12 -6.69
CA PRO A 11 5.48 -14.74 -7.11
C PRO A 11 4.31 -13.82 -6.77
N ARG A 12 4.62 -12.63 -6.21
CA ARG A 12 3.64 -11.59 -5.84
C ARG A 12 3.82 -10.34 -6.70
N ASN A 13 3.85 -10.53 -8.02
CA ASN A 13 4.11 -9.44 -8.96
C ASN A 13 2.88 -8.54 -9.19
N TYR A 14 1.67 -9.06 -8.95
CA TYR A 14 0.41 -8.37 -9.20
C TYR A 14 -0.69 -8.68 -8.17
N GLY A 15 -1.85 -8.04 -8.31
CA GLY A 15 -2.98 -8.22 -7.38
C GLY A 15 -2.84 -7.46 -6.05
N LYS A 16 -3.78 -7.65 -5.13
CA LYS A 16 -3.83 -6.90 -3.86
C LYS A 16 -2.63 -7.20 -2.96
N GLY A 17 -2.23 -8.47 -2.84
CA GLY A 17 -1.10 -8.90 -2.00
C GLY A 17 0.30 -8.55 -2.53
N SER A 18 0.40 -8.01 -3.75
CA SER A 18 1.67 -7.48 -4.28
C SER A 18 1.99 -6.06 -3.79
N ARG A 19 1.02 -5.38 -3.18
CA ARG A 19 1.11 -3.96 -2.84
C ARG A 19 0.84 -3.78 -1.37
N GLN A 20 1.57 -2.84 -0.78
CA GLN A 20 1.40 -2.43 0.59
C GLN A 20 1.51 -0.92 0.69
N CYS A 21 0.80 -0.35 1.67
CA CYS A 21 0.95 1.06 2.01
C CYS A 21 2.39 1.37 2.43
N ARG A 22 2.95 2.47 1.90
CA ARG A 22 4.29 2.94 2.29
C ARG A 22 4.42 3.33 3.77
N ALA A 23 3.32 3.71 4.43
CA ALA A 23 3.32 4.19 5.81
C ALA A 23 3.03 3.10 6.85
N CYS A 24 2.03 2.24 6.59
CA CYS A 24 1.53 1.27 7.58
C CYS A 24 1.62 -0.20 7.14
N ALA A 25 2.22 -0.48 5.98
CA ALA A 25 2.27 -1.81 5.35
C ALA A 25 0.91 -2.50 5.09
N HIS A 26 -0.21 -1.82 5.34
CA HIS A 26 -1.54 -2.38 5.10
C HIS A 26 -1.79 -2.56 3.60
N GLN A 27 -2.36 -3.72 3.23
CA GLN A 27 -2.54 -4.10 1.81
C GLN A 27 -3.90 -3.70 1.23
N ALA A 28 -4.90 -3.40 2.07
CA ALA A 28 -6.23 -3.03 1.62
C ALA A 28 -6.40 -1.51 1.48
N GLY A 29 -7.26 -1.09 0.55
CA GLY A 29 -7.63 0.32 0.41
C GLY A 29 -6.47 1.25 0.00
N ILE A 30 -5.53 0.74 -0.79
CA ILE A 30 -4.38 1.53 -1.27
C ILE A 30 -4.83 2.48 -2.39
N ILE A 31 -4.53 3.76 -2.19
CA ILE A 31 -4.64 4.81 -3.19
C ILE A 31 -3.38 4.77 -4.07
N ARG A 32 -3.59 4.42 -5.34
CA ARG A 32 -2.52 4.27 -6.35
C ARG A 32 -2.37 5.48 -7.27
N LYS A 33 -3.34 6.41 -7.22
CA LYS A 33 -3.36 7.59 -8.08
C LYS A 33 -2.14 8.47 -7.76
N TYR A 34 -1.55 9.07 -8.79
CA TYR A 34 -0.38 9.95 -8.67
C TYR A 34 0.86 9.30 -8.05
N GLY A 35 0.95 7.96 -8.03
CA GLY A 35 2.12 7.26 -7.48
C GLY A 35 2.25 7.30 -5.96
N LEU A 36 1.19 7.69 -5.24
CA LEU A 36 1.20 7.86 -3.78
C LEU A 36 1.46 6.54 -3.03
N MET A 37 0.81 5.44 -3.42
CA MET A 37 0.94 4.10 -2.82
C MET A 37 0.73 4.10 -1.29
N ILE A 38 -0.30 4.78 -0.83
CA ILE A 38 -0.68 4.91 0.60
C ILE A 38 -2.09 4.41 0.84
N CYS A 39 -2.37 3.96 2.06
CA CYS A 39 -3.69 3.51 2.47
C CYS A 39 -4.67 4.69 2.61
N ARG A 40 -5.98 4.45 2.47
CA ARG A 40 -7.00 5.52 2.62
C ARG A 40 -7.02 6.22 3.99
N GLN A 41 -6.64 5.52 5.07
CA GLN A 41 -6.55 6.10 6.42
C GLN A 41 -5.35 7.04 6.50
N CYS A 42 -4.17 6.51 6.14
CA CYS A 42 -2.90 7.21 6.00
C CYS A 42 -3.03 8.47 5.14
N PHE A 43 -3.75 8.39 4.02
CA PHE A 43 -4.00 9.54 3.16
C PHE A 43 -4.83 10.62 3.86
N ARG A 44 -5.84 10.26 4.65
CA ARG A 44 -6.65 11.26 5.39
C ARG A 44 -5.86 11.97 6.47
N GLU A 45 -4.90 11.28 7.09
CA GLU A 45 -4.01 11.87 8.10
C GLU A 45 -3.00 12.83 7.46
N LYS A 46 -2.45 12.46 6.29
CA LYS A 46 -1.37 13.19 5.62
C LYS A 46 -1.83 14.09 4.46
N SER A 47 -3.13 14.14 4.14
CA SER A 47 -3.63 14.84 2.95
C SER A 47 -3.24 16.32 2.95
N LYS A 48 -3.33 16.97 4.11
CA LYS A 48 -2.97 18.38 4.28
C LYS A 48 -1.47 18.62 4.05
N ASP A 49 -0.62 17.78 4.62
CA ASP A 49 0.84 17.86 4.47
C ASP A 49 1.29 17.64 3.01
N ILE A 50 0.55 16.79 2.27
CA ILE A 50 0.78 16.55 0.84
C ILE A 50 0.30 17.74 -0.02
N GLY A 51 -0.54 18.63 0.54
CA GLY A 51 -1.09 19.79 -0.16
C GLY A 51 -2.48 19.58 -0.75
N PHE A 52 -3.20 18.51 -0.39
CA PHE A 52 -4.60 18.34 -0.78
C PHE A 52 -5.51 19.21 0.09
N ILE A 53 -6.33 20.04 -0.58
CA ILE A 53 -7.32 20.92 0.05
C ILE A 53 -8.73 20.37 -0.21
N LYS A 54 -9.56 20.36 0.84
CA LYS A 54 -10.98 20.02 0.74
C LYS A 54 -11.77 21.28 0.41
N TYR A 55 -12.31 21.37 -0.80
CA TYR A 55 -13.08 22.53 -1.28
C TYR A 55 -14.57 22.49 -0.91
N ARG A 56 -15.10 21.31 -0.53
CA ARG A 56 -16.48 21.08 -0.08
C ARG A 56 -16.50 19.99 0.97
#